data_AF-A0A2V7ITL6-F1
#
_entry.id   AF-A0A2V7ITL6-F1
#
_cell.length_a   1.000
_cell.length_b   1.000
_cell.length_c   1.000
_cell.angle_alpha   90.00
_cell.angle_beta   90.00
_cell.angle_gamma   90.00
#
_symmetry.space_group_name_H-M   'P 1'
#
loop_
_entity.id
_entity.type
_entity.pdbx_description
1 polymer ?
#
loop_
_entity_poly.entity_id
_entity_poly.type
_entity_poly.pdbx_seq_one_letter_code
_entity_poly.pdbx_strand_id
1 'polypeptide(L)'
;SLLGLGLAAAAAIAGLVVLRGTGPDVRALGAVRDAPLYLGVPVRATPAPADSLFERAMTAYTGGNYGAAATGLARALAAGGDSAPALFFLGASELMTGRPAAAADALRRVIGLGHTPYLPEAHYYLAKALLRTGDGDAALRELGTMRSGDTVVAASATALADSIRRLRKR
;
A
#
# COMPACT_ATOMS: atom_id res chain seq x y z
N SER A 1 5.57 -61.95 -40.89
CA SER A 1 5.17 -61.50 -39.54
C SER A 1 5.24 -59.98 -39.53
N LEU A 2 4.13 -59.27 -39.73
CA LEU A 2 3.09 -58.93 -38.73
C LEU A 2 3.57 -57.85 -37.74
N LEU A 3 2.95 -56.66 -37.84
CA LEU A 3 2.47 -55.69 -36.82
C LEU A 3 3.37 -55.35 -35.61
N GLY A 4 3.42 -54.13 -35.05
CA GLY A 4 2.59 -52.92 -35.12
C GLY A 4 3.31 -51.76 -34.40
N LEU A 5 3.09 -50.50 -34.76
CA LEU A 5 2.12 -49.55 -34.17
C LEU A 5 2.29 -49.24 -32.67
N GLY A 6 2.55 -47.95 -32.37
CA GLY A 6 2.49 -47.31 -31.04
C GLY A 6 3.46 -46.12 -30.98
N LEU A 7 3.17 -44.95 -31.57
CA LEU A 7 2.32 -43.83 -31.11
C LEU A 7 2.73 -43.19 -29.76
N ALA A 8 2.80 -41.85 -29.78
CA ALA A 8 2.80 -40.88 -28.66
C ALA A 8 4.17 -40.62 -27.96
N ALA A 9 4.58 -39.42 -27.56
CA ALA A 9 3.99 -38.07 -27.52
C ALA A 9 5.18 -37.07 -27.51
N ALA A 10 5.21 -36.03 -28.35
CA ALA A 10 4.71 -34.68 -28.04
C ALA A 10 5.10 -34.14 -26.65
N ALA A 11 6.05 -33.19 -26.62
CA ALA A 11 5.94 -31.94 -25.87
C ALA A 11 7.16 -31.05 -26.15
N ALA A 12 7.10 -30.28 -27.24
CA ALA A 12 7.85 -29.03 -27.30
C ALA A 12 7.30 -28.14 -26.18
N ILE A 13 8.11 -27.83 -25.18
CA ILE A 13 7.75 -26.87 -24.13
C ILE A 13 7.81 -25.48 -24.77
N ALA A 14 6.73 -25.12 -25.45
CA ALA A 14 6.41 -23.75 -25.79
C ALA A 14 5.96 -23.04 -24.50
N GLY A 15 6.92 -22.68 -23.66
CA GLY A 15 6.71 -21.78 -22.53
C GLY A 15 6.72 -20.32 -23.00
N LEU A 16 5.88 -19.97 -23.97
CA LEU A 16 5.60 -18.56 -24.26
C LEU A 16 4.73 -18.07 -23.09
N VAL A 17 5.37 -17.56 -22.03
CA VAL A 17 4.67 -16.77 -21.02
C VAL A 17 4.16 -15.53 -21.75
N VAL A 18 2.89 -15.61 -22.13
CA VAL A 18 2.14 -14.50 -22.67
C VAL A 18 1.96 -13.51 -21.52
N LEU A 19 2.93 -12.60 -21.34
CA LEU A 19 2.74 -11.34 -20.64
C LEU A 19 1.79 -10.47 -21.47
N ARG A 20 0.52 -10.87 -21.58
CA ARG A 20 -0.55 -10.00 -22.08
C ARG A 20 -1.00 -9.08 -20.95
N GLY A 21 -0.17 -8.08 -20.71
CA GLY A 21 -0.54 -6.82 -20.09
C GLY A 21 -0.07 -5.69 -20.99
N THR A 22 -0.36 -5.75 -22.29
CA THR A 22 0.16 -4.79 -23.29
C THR A 22 -0.77 -3.59 -23.45
N GLY A 23 -1.14 -3.00 -22.31
CA GLY A 23 -1.82 -1.73 -22.22
C GLY A 23 -1.27 -0.99 -21.00
N PRO A 24 -1.17 0.35 -21.05
CA PRO A 24 -0.72 1.13 -19.91
C PRO A 24 -1.66 0.95 -18.69
N ASP A 25 -1.27 0.12 -17.69
CA ASP A 25 -2.08 -0.17 -16.50
C ASP A 25 -1.76 0.78 -15.34
N VAL A 26 -2.78 1.51 -14.89
CA VAL A 26 -2.71 2.47 -13.79
C VAL A 26 -2.33 1.80 -12.46
N ARG A 27 -2.58 0.49 -12.33
CA ARG A 27 -2.20 -0.31 -11.15
C ARG A 27 -0.71 -0.32 -10.89
N ALA A 28 0.11 -0.30 -11.95
CA ALA A 28 1.56 -0.28 -11.82
C ALA A 28 2.08 0.98 -11.11
N LEU A 29 1.37 2.11 -11.27
CA LEU A 29 1.72 3.38 -10.63
C LEU A 29 1.49 3.38 -9.10
N GLY A 30 0.67 2.46 -8.60
CA GLY A 30 0.38 2.33 -7.17
C GLY A 30 1.42 1.55 -6.36
N ALA A 31 2.52 1.11 -6.98
CA ALA A 31 3.56 0.35 -6.27
C ALA A 31 4.24 1.19 -5.17
N VAL A 32 4.28 0.65 -3.95
CA VAL A 32 5.08 1.19 -2.85
C VAL A 32 6.38 0.40 -2.80
N ARG A 33 7.49 1.04 -3.19
CA ARG A 33 8.82 0.41 -3.20
C ARG A 33 9.47 0.52 -1.83
N ASP A 34 9.41 1.73 -1.28
CA ASP A 34 9.95 2.05 0.03
C ASP A 34 8.78 2.35 0.98
N ALA A 35 8.78 1.67 2.12
CA ALA A 35 7.79 1.89 3.16
C ALA A 35 8.03 3.27 3.81
N PRO A 36 6.97 4.00 4.22
CA PRO A 36 7.15 5.26 4.92
C PRO A 36 7.95 5.06 6.21
N LEU A 37 8.87 5.99 6.48
CA LEU A 37 9.75 5.93 7.63
C LEU A 37 8.95 6.09 8.94
N TYR A 38 9.29 5.27 9.93
CA TYR A 38 8.86 5.46 11.31
C TYR A 38 10.00 6.08 12.11
N LEU A 39 9.80 7.30 12.63
CA LEU A 39 10.80 8.03 13.39
C LEU A 39 10.72 7.79 14.91
N GLY A 40 9.90 6.83 15.38
CA GLY A 40 10.00 6.31 16.75
C GLY A 40 9.78 7.32 17.86
N VAL A 41 8.83 8.26 17.73
CA VAL A 41 8.57 9.25 18.79
C VAL A 41 7.40 8.79 19.67
N PRO A 42 7.65 8.13 20.81
CA PRO A 42 6.61 7.78 21.76
C PRO A 42 6.10 9.04 22.47
N VAL A 43 4.90 9.48 22.13
CA VAL A 43 4.21 10.57 22.84
C VAL A 43 3.32 9.95 23.92
N ARG A 44 3.90 9.56 25.07
CA ARG A 44 3.33 9.62 26.44
C ARG A 44 4.19 8.87 27.47
N ALA A 45 4.23 9.40 28.69
CA ALA A 45 5.13 8.99 29.79
C ALA A 45 4.62 7.86 30.71
N THR A 46 3.60 7.08 30.30
CA THR A 46 3.22 5.82 30.97
C THR A 46 2.67 4.85 29.92
N PRO A 47 3.28 3.67 29.69
CA PRO A 47 2.85 2.77 28.62
C PRO A 47 1.51 2.11 28.96
N ALA A 48 0.47 2.39 28.17
CA ALA A 48 -0.74 1.57 28.16
C ALA A 48 -0.46 0.22 27.48
N PRO A 49 -1.27 -0.83 27.72
CA PRO A 49 -1.13 -2.11 27.01
C PRO A 49 -1.15 -1.96 25.48
N ALA A 50 -1.95 -1.03 24.97
CA ALA A 50 -1.99 -0.66 23.55
C ALA A 50 -0.66 -0.07 23.06
N ASP A 51 0.02 0.73 23.87
CA ASP A 51 1.36 1.27 23.57
C ASP A 51 2.37 0.12 23.46
N SER A 52 2.29 -0.89 24.34
CA SER A 52 3.16 -2.07 24.26
C SER A 52 2.92 -2.92 22.99
N LEU A 53 1.67 -2.96 22.49
CA LEU A 53 1.33 -3.66 21.25
C LEU A 53 1.79 -2.87 20.03
N PHE A 54 1.57 -1.55 20.04
CA PHE A 54 2.03 -0.64 19.01
C PHE A 54 3.55 -0.69 18.86
N GLU A 55 4.31 -0.56 19.95
CA GLU A 55 5.78 -0.57 19.89
C GLU A 55 6.35 -1.90 19.36
N ARG A 56 5.79 -3.05 19.76
CA ARG A 56 6.16 -4.35 19.18
C ARG A 56 5.85 -4.42 17.69
N ALA A 57 4.70 -3.90 17.29
CA ALA A 57 4.32 -3.89 15.87
C ALA A 57 5.23 -2.97 15.06
N MET A 58 5.63 -1.83 15.63
CA MET A 58 6.56 -0.90 14.99
C MET A 58 7.99 -1.44 14.95
N THR A 59 8.41 -2.27 15.92
CA THR A 59 9.67 -3.02 15.85
C THR A 59 9.64 -4.00 14.67
N ALA A 60 8.52 -4.69 14.45
CA ALA A 60 8.37 -5.54 13.27
C ALA A 60 8.36 -4.72 11.97
N TYR A 61 7.73 -3.54 11.98
CA TYR A 61 7.67 -2.64 10.84
C TYR A 61 9.05 -2.15 10.40
N THR A 62 9.86 -1.65 11.34
CA THR A 62 11.23 -1.19 11.04
C THR A 62 12.16 -2.34 10.67
N GLY A 63 11.89 -3.55 11.16
CA GLY A 63 12.54 -4.78 10.71
C GLY A 63 12.07 -5.30 9.34
N GLY A 64 11.17 -4.60 8.65
CA GLY A 64 10.63 -4.99 7.34
C GLY A 64 9.62 -6.13 7.37
N ASN A 65 9.23 -6.62 8.56
CA ASN A 65 8.20 -7.64 8.71
C ASN A 65 6.81 -6.99 8.76
N TYR A 66 6.37 -6.52 7.59
CA TYR A 66 5.11 -5.80 7.44
C TYR A 66 3.87 -6.66 7.76
N GLY A 67 3.94 -7.98 7.60
CA GLY A 67 2.84 -8.88 7.96
C GLY A 67 2.63 -8.97 9.48
N ALA A 68 3.73 -9.13 10.23
CA ALA A 68 3.69 -9.07 11.68
C ALA A 68 3.31 -7.67 12.19
N ALA A 69 3.82 -6.61 11.55
CA ALA A 69 3.45 -5.23 11.85
C ALA A 69 1.93 -5.01 11.70
N ALA A 70 1.35 -5.38 10.56
CA ALA A 70 -0.09 -5.26 10.32
C ALA A 70 -0.92 -5.98 11.40
N THR A 71 -0.54 -7.22 11.73
CA THR A 71 -1.21 -8.01 12.77
C THR A 71 -1.11 -7.34 14.15
N GLY A 72 0.08 -6.86 14.52
CA GLY A 72 0.30 -6.19 15.79
C GLY A 72 -0.46 -4.86 15.90
N LEU A 73 -0.45 -4.06 14.83
CA LEU A 73 -1.16 -2.79 14.75
C LEU A 73 -2.67 -2.98 14.83
N ALA A 74 -3.23 -3.97 14.14
CA ALA A 74 -4.65 -4.32 14.25
C ALA A 74 -5.05 -4.68 15.69
N ARG A 75 -4.19 -5.42 16.40
CA ARG A 75 -4.40 -5.75 17.83
C ARG A 75 -4.30 -4.51 18.73
N ALA A 76 -3.34 -3.61 18.46
CA ALA A 76 -3.21 -2.36 19.20
C ALA A 76 -4.48 -1.49 19.05
N LEU A 77 -5.00 -1.36 17.83
CA LEU A 77 -6.25 -0.66 17.54
C LEU A 77 -7.43 -1.30 18.27
N ALA A 78 -7.56 -2.63 18.24
CA ALA A 78 -8.63 -3.36 18.94
C ALA A 78 -8.58 -3.21 20.47
N ALA A 79 -7.39 -2.99 21.04
CA ALA A 79 -7.20 -2.75 22.47
C ALA A 79 -7.46 -1.28 22.89
N GLY A 80 -8.01 -0.46 21.99
CA GLY A 80 -8.30 0.96 22.24
C GLY A 80 -7.19 1.92 21.82
N GLY A 81 -6.13 1.44 21.17
CA GLY A 81 -5.05 2.25 20.61
C GLY A 81 -5.41 2.95 19.29
N ASP A 82 -6.69 3.28 19.06
CA ASP A 82 -7.19 3.89 17.83
C ASP A 82 -6.61 5.29 17.64
N SER A 83 -5.44 5.34 17.01
CA SER A 83 -4.62 6.54 16.86
C SER A 83 -4.17 6.66 15.42
N ALA A 84 -4.02 7.90 14.95
CA ALA A 84 -3.57 8.20 13.60
C ALA A 84 -2.28 7.47 13.19
N PRO A 85 -1.23 7.36 14.03
CA PRO A 85 -0.04 6.57 13.70
C PRO A 85 -0.35 5.09 13.47
N ALA A 86 -1.12 4.45 14.36
CA ALA A 86 -1.42 3.04 14.27
C ALA A 86 -2.22 2.70 12.99
N LEU A 87 -3.19 3.54 12.64
CA LEU A 87 -3.95 3.41 11.40
C LEU A 87 -3.09 3.64 10.16
N PHE A 88 -2.24 4.67 10.18
CA PHE A 88 -1.36 5.00 9.06
C PHE A 88 -0.38 3.86 8.77
N PHE A 89 0.33 3.39 9.80
CA PHE A 89 1.30 2.31 9.63
C PHE A 89 0.64 0.95 9.35
N LEU A 90 -0.62 0.75 9.77
CA LEU A 90 -1.40 -0.40 9.32
C LEU A 90 -1.62 -0.31 7.81
N GLY A 91 -2.11 0.83 7.32
CA GLY A 91 -2.30 1.06 5.90
C GLY A 91 -1.02 0.86 5.07
N ALA A 92 0.10 1.39 5.54
CA ALA A 92 1.41 1.18 4.92
C ALA A 92 1.81 -0.30 4.89
N SER A 93 1.66 -1.01 6.00
CA SER A 93 1.97 -2.44 6.12
C SER A 93 1.10 -3.30 5.19
N GLU A 94 -0.19 -2.97 5.08
CA GLU A 94 -1.13 -3.61 4.15
C GLU A 94 -0.70 -3.39 2.68
N LEU A 95 -0.23 -2.19 2.30
CA LEU A 95 0.33 -1.94 0.96
C LEU A 95 1.58 -2.78 0.68
N MET A 96 2.50 -2.83 1.64
CA MET A 96 3.74 -3.60 1.53
C MET A 96 3.50 -5.10 1.45
N THR A 97 2.39 -5.59 2.04
CA THR A 97 1.98 -6.99 1.98
C THR A 97 1.01 -7.29 0.83
N GLY A 98 0.80 -6.36 -0.09
CA GLY A 98 0.01 -6.58 -1.29
C GLY A 98 -1.51 -6.62 -1.06
N ARG A 99 -1.99 -6.01 0.03
CA ARG A 99 -3.40 -5.94 0.44
C ARG A 99 -3.95 -4.51 0.30
N PRO A 100 -4.09 -3.99 -0.94
CA PRO A 100 -4.42 -2.58 -1.16
C PRO A 100 -5.82 -2.17 -0.70
N ALA A 101 -6.80 -3.09 -0.70
CA ALA A 101 -8.14 -2.79 -0.20
C ALA A 101 -8.14 -2.51 1.31
N ALA A 102 -7.52 -3.40 2.09
CA ALA A 102 -7.35 -3.21 3.54
C ALA A 102 -6.53 -1.95 3.86
N ALA A 103 -5.52 -1.65 3.05
CA ALA A 103 -4.77 -0.42 3.18
C ALA A 103 -5.65 0.83 2.99
N ALA A 104 -6.49 0.84 1.96
CA ALA A 104 -7.39 1.95 1.68
C ALA A 104 -8.35 2.20 2.86
N ASP A 105 -8.87 1.15 3.49
CA ASP A 105 -9.76 1.28 4.64
C ASP A 105 -9.05 1.89 5.85
N ALA A 106 -7.83 1.45 6.16
CA ALA A 106 -7.04 2.02 7.26
C ALA A 106 -6.69 3.50 7.00
N LEU A 107 -6.30 3.85 5.77
CA LEU A 107 -5.91 5.22 5.41
C LEU A 107 -7.11 6.18 5.37
N ARG A 108 -8.28 5.72 4.93
CA ARG A 108 -9.52 6.50 5.06
C ARG A 108 -9.87 6.81 6.51
N ARG A 109 -9.61 5.87 7.43
CA ARG A 109 -9.79 6.14 8.86
C ARG A 109 -8.84 7.21 9.36
N VAL A 110 -7.56 7.24 8.92
CA VAL A 110 -6.64 8.34 9.24
C VAL A 110 -7.21 9.68 8.77
N ILE A 111 -7.71 9.75 7.54
CA ILE A 111 -8.32 10.96 6.97
C ILE A 111 -9.56 11.38 7.77
N GLY A 112 -10.38 10.41 8.19
CA GLY A 112 -11.58 10.63 9.00
C GLY A 112 -11.32 11.21 10.39
N LEU A 113 -10.10 11.06 10.93
CA LEU A 113 -9.69 11.71 12.18
C LEU A 113 -9.47 13.23 12.01
N GLY A 114 -9.37 13.73 10.78
CA GLY A 114 -9.19 15.14 10.49
C GLY A 114 -7.74 15.61 10.71
N HIS A 115 -7.53 16.61 11.57
CA HIS A 115 -6.23 17.25 11.78
C HIS A 115 -5.22 16.30 12.43
N THR A 116 -4.43 15.60 11.61
CA THR A 116 -3.33 14.73 12.05
C THR A 116 -2.05 15.04 11.29
N PRO A 117 -0.87 14.83 11.90
CA PRO A 117 0.41 14.95 11.18
C PRO A 117 0.58 14.00 10.01
N TYR A 118 -0.24 12.93 9.93
CA TYR A 118 -0.20 11.91 8.89
C TYR A 118 -1.18 12.18 7.75
N LEU A 119 -2.00 13.24 7.83
CA LEU A 119 -3.07 13.49 6.87
C LEU A 119 -2.55 13.62 5.42
N PRO A 120 -1.47 14.38 5.14
CA PRO A 120 -0.94 14.51 3.78
C PRO A 120 -0.43 13.16 3.23
N GLU A 121 0.33 12.42 4.04
CA GLU A 121 0.83 11.10 3.69
C GLU A 121 -0.34 10.12 3.51
N ALA A 122 -1.39 10.20 4.33
CA ALA A 122 -2.55 9.33 4.22
C ALA A 122 -3.27 9.49 2.89
N HIS A 123 -3.48 10.73 2.41
CA HIS A 123 -4.01 10.98 1.07
C HIS A 123 -3.10 10.41 -0.02
N TYR A 124 -1.79 10.62 0.09
CA TYR A 124 -0.82 10.09 -0.88
C TYR A 124 -0.82 8.55 -0.94
N TYR A 125 -0.73 7.87 0.21
CA TYR A 125 -0.75 6.41 0.25
C TYR A 125 -2.13 5.82 -0.08
N LEU A 126 -3.22 6.53 0.19
CA LEU A 126 -4.57 6.14 -0.24
C LEU A 126 -4.66 6.18 -1.76
N ALA A 127 -4.13 7.22 -2.41
CA ALA A 127 -4.04 7.26 -3.86
C ALA A 127 -3.29 6.04 -4.41
N LYS A 128 -2.16 5.65 -3.79
CA LYS A 128 -1.41 4.45 -4.20
C LYS A 128 -2.21 3.16 -4.02
N ALA A 129 -2.96 3.03 -2.93
CA ALA A 129 -3.88 1.91 -2.72
C ALA A 129 -4.99 1.85 -3.78
N LEU A 130 -5.60 2.99 -4.09
CA LEU A 130 -6.65 3.12 -5.11
C LEU A 130 -6.13 2.75 -6.50
N LEU A 131 -4.92 3.20 -6.84
CA LEU A 131 -4.24 2.81 -8.06
C LEU A 131 -4.08 1.29 -8.15
N ARG A 132 -3.59 0.64 -7.08
CA ARG A 132 -3.45 -0.83 -7.03
C ARG A 132 -4.77 -1.58 -7.19
N THR A 133 -5.90 -0.97 -6.80
CA THR A 133 -7.24 -1.51 -7.07
C THR A 133 -7.79 -1.16 -8.45
N GLY A 134 -7.12 -0.27 -9.21
CA GLY A 134 -7.49 0.17 -10.55
C GLY A 134 -8.32 1.46 -10.60
N ASP A 135 -8.57 2.10 -9.45
CA ASP A 135 -9.35 3.33 -9.37
C ASP A 135 -8.46 4.57 -9.50
N GLY A 136 -8.08 4.86 -10.75
CA GLY A 136 -7.26 6.03 -11.08
C GLY A 136 -7.97 7.37 -10.89
N ASP A 137 -9.31 7.40 -10.98
CA ASP A 137 -10.10 8.61 -10.78
C ASP A 137 -10.16 9.01 -9.29
N ALA A 138 -10.40 8.05 -8.40
CA ALA A 138 -10.31 8.31 -6.97
C ALA A 138 -8.88 8.69 -6.57
N ALA A 139 -7.86 8.01 -7.10
CA ALA A 139 -6.47 8.37 -6.84
C ALA A 139 -6.17 9.84 -7.20
N LEU A 140 -6.65 10.34 -8.35
CA LEU A 140 -6.47 11.74 -8.73
C LEU A 140 -7.17 12.72 -7.78
N ARG A 141 -8.33 12.35 -7.23
CA ARG A 141 -9.02 13.19 -6.23
C ARG A 141 -8.20 13.29 -4.95
N GLU A 142 -7.69 12.17 -4.45
CA GLU A 142 -6.84 12.15 -3.25
C GLU A 142 -5.55 12.95 -3.44
N LEU A 143 -4.91 12.87 -4.62
CA LEU A 143 -3.70 13.65 -4.90
C LEU A 143 -3.99 15.15 -5.05
N GLY A 144 -5.19 15.52 -5.48
CA GLY A 144 -5.62 16.91 -5.63
C GLY A 144 -5.89 17.64 -4.31
N THR A 145 -5.98 16.93 -3.18
CA THR A 145 -6.10 17.55 -1.84
C THR A 145 -4.78 18.17 -1.39
N MET A 146 -3.66 17.73 -1.98
CA MET A 146 -2.32 18.14 -1.61
C MET A 146 -1.90 19.35 -2.45
N ARG A 147 -1.53 20.45 -1.78
CA ARG A 147 -0.99 21.64 -2.46
C ARG A 147 0.51 21.48 -2.63
N SER A 148 1.01 21.82 -3.81
CA SER A 148 2.45 21.79 -4.11
C SER A 148 3.23 22.68 -3.14
N GLY A 149 4.23 22.12 -2.47
CA GLY A 149 5.13 22.84 -1.56
C GLY A 149 4.82 22.68 -0.06
N ASP A 150 3.64 22.16 0.30
CA ASP A 150 3.21 22.11 1.71
C ASP A 150 3.87 20.95 2.50
N THR A 151 4.29 19.87 1.82
CA THR A 151 4.83 18.66 2.46
C THR A 151 5.86 17.95 1.61
N VAL A 152 6.66 17.07 2.23
CA VAL A 152 7.66 16.22 1.56
C VAL A 152 7.01 15.35 0.48
N VAL A 153 5.78 14.87 0.71
CA VAL A 153 5.05 14.01 -0.24
C VAL A 153 4.33 14.77 -1.36
N ALA A 154 4.14 16.10 -1.25
CA ALA A 154 3.41 16.88 -2.26
C ALA A 154 4.06 16.84 -3.65
N ALA A 155 5.40 16.90 -3.73
CA ALA A 155 6.11 16.78 -5.00
C ALA A 155 5.90 15.40 -5.65
N SER A 156 5.95 14.34 -4.85
CA SER A 156 5.66 12.97 -5.31
C SER A 156 4.20 12.82 -5.74
N ALA A 157 3.26 13.47 -5.05
CA ALA A 157 1.85 13.44 -5.38
C ALA A 157 1.56 14.09 -6.74
N THR A 158 2.14 15.26 -7.02
CA THR A 158 2.03 15.94 -8.31
C THR A 158 2.59 15.08 -9.44
N ALA A 159 3.81 14.53 -9.26
CA ALA A 159 4.43 13.66 -10.25
C ALA A 159 3.61 12.39 -10.54
N LEU A 160 2.98 11.82 -9.51
CA LEU A 160 2.08 10.67 -9.64
C LEU A 160 0.80 11.04 -10.40
N ALA A 161 0.16 12.17 -10.06
CA ALA A 161 -1.04 12.66 -10.74
C ALA A 161 -0.79 12.88 -12.24
N ASP A 162 0.34 13.48 -12.59
CA ASP A 162 0.72 13.69 -13.99
C ASP A 162 0.98 12.37 -14.72
N SER A 163 1.56 11.39 -14.04
CA SER A 163 1.76 10.05 -14.59
C SER A 163 0.44 9.36 -14.89
N ILE A 164 -0.54 9.44 -13.99
CA ILE A 164 -1.90 8.91 -14.21
C ILE A 164 -2.55 9.59 -15.42
N ARG A 165 -2.50 10.93 -15.50
CA ARG A 165 -3.09 11.69 -16.61
C ARG A 165 -2.46 11.36 -17.95
N ARG A 166 -1.13 11.23 -18.02
CA ARG A 166 -0.43 10.81 -19.24
C ARG A 166 -0.82 9.42 -19.68
N LEU A 167 -0.95 8.50 -18.72
CA LEU A 167 -1.29 7.10 -18.97
C LEU A 167 -2.68 6.97 -19.60
N ARG A 168 -3.66 7.75 -19.12
CA ARG A 168 -5.06 7.71 -19.58
C ARG A 168 -5.32 8.39 -20.92
N LYS A 169 -4.38 9.22 -21.40
CA LYS A 169 -4.48 9.92 -22.69
C LYS A 169 -3.89 9.13 -23.86
N ARG A 170 -3.20 8.01 -23.58
CA ARG A 170 -2.63 7.10 -24.57
C ARG A 170 -3.64 6.01 -24.91
#